data_AF-A0A7K7B893-F1
#
_entry.id   AF-A0A7K7B893-F1
#
_cell.length_a   1.000
_cell.length_b   1.000
_cell.length_c   1.000
_cell.angle_alpha   90.00
_cell.angle_beta   90.00
_cell.angle_gamma   90.00
#
_symmetry.space_group_name_H-M   'P 1'
#
loop_
_entity.id
_entity.type
_entity.pdbx_description
1 polymer ?
#
loop_
_entity_poly.entity_id
_entity_poly.type
_entity_poly.pdbx_seq_one_letter_code
_entity_poly.pdbx_strand_id
1 'polypeptide(L)'
;TIMALTLLSGAFRHSRCCRHKVWHPVLGLFRTDFVSESYSSYRRPGWLPEKKPSWQKIDFSFKKGLDTLKTQLKLLKQETKDHLTGPEGRPLNEYLLEQTRVVWIFRTQEDLKKWVISSDVEIGGKSEVYLTQSRNNQTALLYGTLNTEVPRDGETQYSGYCSMRSRPLVGSFGKKKYFDWSNFNCLYLRVRGDGRPWMINIYTDPYFSHHKDDLYSYFMFTRGGPYWEDIKIPFSKFFLSSRGRIQDNQHPIWLDKISTLGFTLGDKVNGPFQLEIDFIGLINDRAHTEEFAYEKYDLNT
;
A
#
# COMPACT_ATOMS: atom_id res chain seq x y z
N THR A 1 -36.36 27.07 80.43
CA THR A 1 -37.66 27.29 79.75
C THR A 1 -37.68 26.46 78.47
N ILE A 2 -38.60 25.49 78.43
CA ILE A 2 -39.04 24.66 77.27
C ILE A 2 -37.99 23.62 76.80
N MET A 3 -38.04 22.34 77.23
CA MET A 3 -38.83 21.20 76.68
C MET A 3 -38.65 21.02 75.16
N ALA A 4 -38.65 19.87 74.51
CA ALA A 4 -38.53 18.45 74.81
C ALA A 4 -38.60 17.76 73.42
N LEU A 5 -37.93 16.60 73.29
CA LEU A 5 -38.34 15.39 72.57
C LEU A 5 -38.90 15.37 71.12
N THR A 6 -38.57 14.24 70.47
CA THR A 6 -39.18 13.52 69.30
C THR A 6 -38.44 13.66 67.97
N LEU A 7 -37.69 12.64 67.48
CA LEU A 7 -38.02 11.30 66.92
C LEU A 7 -38.78 11.34 65.59
N LEU A 8 -38.15 10.76 64.54
CA LEU A 8 -38.68 9.91 63.45
C LEU A 8 -37.52 9.72 62.42
N SER A 9 -36.72 8.65 62.51
CA SER A 9 -36.87 7.37 61.79
C SER A 9 -36.90 7.49 60.25
N GLY A 10 -35.96 6.85 59.55
CA GLY A 10 -36.12 6.65 58.09
C GLY A 10 -34.88 6.25 57.27
N ALA A 11 -34.33 5.06 57.55
CA ALA A 11 -33.67 4.16 56.61
C ALA A 11 -32.49 4.65 55.71
N PHE A 12 -31.28 4.27 56.16
CA PHE A 12 -30.28 3.49 55.41
C PHE A 12 -30.42 3.39 53.87
N ARG A 13 -29.38 3.84 53.16
CA ARG A 13 -28.49 2.91 52.42
C ARG A 13 -27.12 3.51 52.16
N HIS A 14 -26.13 2.67 52.46
CA HIS A 14 -24.69 2.87 52.44
C HIS A 14 -24.12 2.79 51.02
N SER A 15 -23.17 3.65 50.66
CA SER A 15 -21.92 3.34 49.91
C SER A 15 -21.23 4.66 49.49
N ARG A 16 -20.36 5.21 50.35
CA ARG A 16 -18.88 5.05 50.33
C ARG A 16 -18.23 5.11 48.95
N CYS A 17 -17.94 6.34 48.53
CA CYS A 17 -16.60 6.88 48.24
C CYS A 17 -15.44 5.85 48.24
N CYS A 18 -14.67 5.75 47.12
CA CYS A 18 -13.23 6.06 47.10
C CYS A 18 -12.54 5.74 45.74
N ARG A 19 -11.80 6.75 45.27
CA ARG A 19 -10.42 6.72 44.74
C ARG A 19 -10.12 6.14 43.34
N HIS A 20 -9.72 7.07 42.48
CA HIS A 20 -8.77 6.89 41.38
C HIS A 20 -7.58 6.00 41.75
N LYS A 21 -7.22 5.08 40.85
CA LYS A 21 -5.85 4.61 40.64
C LYS A 21 -5.58 4.46 39.14
N VAL A 22 -4.61 5.25 38.69
CA VAL A 22 -3.88 5.17 37.42
C VAL A 22 -3.38 3.75 37.20
N TRP A 23 -3.74 3.11 36.09
CA TRP A 23 -3.00 2.01 35.47
C TRP A 23 -3.23 2.05 33.95
N HIS A 24 -2.22 2.54 33.22
CA HIS A 24 -1.98 2.04 31.86
C HIS A 24 -1.56 0.56 31.97
N PRO A 25 -1.91 -0.24 30.95
CA PRO A 25 -0.96 -1.24 30.51
C PRO A 25 -0.71 -1.14 29.00
N VAL A 26 0.55 -0.89 28.70
CA VAL A 26 1.29 -1.36 27.54
C VAL A 26 0.91 -2.82 27.28
N LEU A 27 0.15 -3.11 26.21
CA LEU A 27 -0.03 -4.44 25.61
C LEU A 27 -0.85 -4.35 24.31
N GLY A 28 -0.37 -3.53 23.37
CA GLY A 28 -0.80 -3.60 21.97
C GLY A 28 0.19 -4.43 21.17
N LEU A 29 0.29 -5.75 21.43
CA LEU A 29 1.38 -6.54 20.85
C LEU A 29 1.04 -8.03 20.67
N PHE A 30 -0.11 -8.34 20.08
CA PHE A 30 -0.35 -9.69 19.52
C PHE A 30 -1.30 -9.64 18.34
N ARG A 31 -0.77 -9.42 17.12
CA ARG A 31 -1.36 -10.00 15.90
C ARG A 31 -0.42 -9.99 14.69
N THR A 32 0.04 -11.18 14.33
CA THR A 32 0.47 -11.59 12.99
C THR A 32 -0.23 -12.94 12.82
N ASP A 33 -1.46 -13.02 12.32
CA ASP A 33 -1.81 -12.81 10.93
C ASP A 33 -3.13 -12.03 10.81
N PHE A 34 -3.02 -10.73 10.58
CA PHE A 34 -3.98 -10.11 9.68
C PHE A 34 -3.35 -10.22 8.29
N VAL A 35 -3.72 -11.25 7.54
CA VAL A 35 -3.97 -10.99 6.12
C VAL A 35 -5.07 -9.94 6.17
N SER A 36 -4.67 -8.66 6.06
CA SER A 36 -5.59 -7.57 5.97
C SER A 36 -6.34 -7.79 4.66
N GLU A 37 -7.47 -8.44 4.77
CA GLU A 37 -8.58 -8.51 3.81
C GLU A 37 -9.19 -7.10 3.59
N SER A 38 -8.37 -6.05 3.77
CA SER A 38 -8.74 -4.66 3.94
C SER A 38 -7.69 -3.75 3.30
N TYR A 39 -7.44 -3.94 2.00
CA TYR A 39 -6.94 -2.85 1.16
C TYR A 39 -8.04 -2.25 0.30
N SER A 40 -9.15 -2.95 0.12
CA SER A 40 -10.37 -2.37 -0.40
C SER A 40 -11.15 -1.74 0.75
N SER A 41 -11.11 -0.42 0.87
CA SER A 41 -12.09 0.33 1.68
C SER A 41 -13.50 0.21 1.12
N TYR A 42 -13.60 -0.25 -0.14
CA TYR A 42 -14.85 -0.49 -0.82
C TYR A 42 -15.54 -1.73 -0.25
N ARG A 43 -16.73 -1.51 0.28
CA ARG A 43 -17.64 -2.56 0.71
C ARG A 43 -18.72 -2.68 -0.35
N ARG A 44 -18.92 -3.89 -0.89
CA ARG A 44 -20.05 -4.12 -1.79
C ARG A 44 -21.35 -3.76 -1.08
N PRO A 45 -22.21 -2.94 -1.70
CA PRO A 45 -23.51 -2.64 -1.16
C PRO A 45 -24.35 -3.91 -0.94
N GLY A 46 -25.13 -3.95 0.14
CA GLY A 46 -25.96 -5.12 0.49
C GLY A 46 -25.25 -6.23 1.27
N TRP A 47 -23.91 -6.22 1.40
CA TRP A 47 -23.20 -7.13 2.30
C TRP A 47 -23.12 -6.53 3.70
N LEU A 48 -23.88 -7.11 4.64
CA LEU A 48 -23.78 -6.75 6.05
C LEU A 48 -22.36 -7.07 6.56
N PRO A 49 -21.75 -6.21 7.40
CA PRO A 49 -20.50 -6.55 8.05
C PRO A 49 -20.69 -7.87 8.79
N GLU A 50 -19.83 -8.86 8.51
CA GLU A 50 -19.76 -10.02 9.37
C GLU A 50 -19.45 -9.53 10.79
N LYS A 51 -20.47 -9.56 11.67
CA LYS A 51 -20.31 -9.27 13.10
C LYS A 51 -19.63 -10.46 13.77
N LYS A 52 -18.46 -10.86 13.29
CA LYS A 52 -17.59 -11.79 14.01
C LYS A 52 -16.82 -10.95 15.02
N PRO A 53 -17.09 -11.04 16.34
CA PRO A 53 -16.31 -10.31 17.32
C PRO A 53 -14.85 -10.71 17.16
N SER A 54 -13.97 -9.71 17.06
CA SER A 54 -12.53 -9.87 16.82
C SER A 54 -11.82 -10.79 17.82
N TRP A 55 -12.47 -11.06 18.96
CA TRP A 55 -11.97 -11.85 20.08
C TRP A 55 -12.28 -13.36 19.97
N GLN A 56 -13.24 -13.77 19.12
CA GLN A 56 -13.67 -15.19 19.03
C GLN A 56 -12.66 -16.12 18.33
N LYS A 57 -11.66 -15.57 17.64
CA LYS A 57 -10.61 -16.35 16.94
C LYS A 57 -9.25 -16.28 17.64
N ILE A 58 -9.19 -15.88 18.91
CA ILE A 58 -7.92 -15.78 19.63
C ILE A 58 -7.57 -17.13 20.27
N ASP A 59 -6.85 -17.96 19.53
CA ASP A 59 -6.14 -19.10 20.12
C ASP A 59 -4.89 -18.58 20.86
N PHE A 60 -5.01 -18.34 22.17
CA PHE A 60 -3.90 -18.01 23.06
C PHE A 60 -2.98 -19.22 23.27
N SER A 61 -2.24 -19.59 22.23
CA SER A 61 -1.21 -20.62 22.32
C SER A 61 0.13 -19.96 22.63
N PHE A 62 0.59 -20.11 23.88
CA PHE A 62 1.89 -19.59 24.34
C PHE A 62 3.05 -20.03 23.43
N LYS A 63 2.99 -21.23 22.86
CA LYS A 63 4.00 -21.73 21.90
C LYS A 63 4.06 -20.85 20.64
N LYS A 64 2.91 -20.56 20.01
CA LYS A 64 2.84 -19.66 18.84
C LYS A 64 3.28 -18.23 19.22
N GLY A 65 2.95 -17.78 20.43
CA GLY A 65 3.44 -16.51 20.97
C GLY A 65 4.97 -16.45 21.08
N LEU A 66 5.60 -17.53 21.56
CA LEU A 66 7.06 -17.61 21.65
C LEU A 66 7.72 -17.68 20.26
N ASP A 67 7.13 -18.43 19.34
CA ASP A 67 7.64 -18.55 17.96
C ASP A 67 7.52 -17.23 17.20
N THR A 68 6.39 -16.53 17.33
CA THR A 68 6.20 -15.19 16.77
C THR A 68 7.19 -14.21 17.40
N LEU A 69 7.36 -14.17 18.72
CA LEU A 69 8.38 -13.34 19.36
C LEU A 69 9.79 -13.66 18.84
N LYS A 70 10.14 -14.94 18.65
CA LYS A 70 11.44 -15.35 18.11
C LYS A 70 11.63 -14.83 16.68
N THR A 71 10.61 -14.90 15.83
CA THR A 71 10.67 -14.34 14.47
C THR A 71 10.79 -12.81 14.49
N GLN A 72 10.03 -12.12 15.34
CA GLN A 72 10.11 -10.66 15.49
C GLN A 72 11.46 -10.20 16.03
N LEU A 73 12.04 -10.91 17.00
CA LEU A 73 13.38 -10.63 17.51
C LEU A 73 14.46 -10.89 16.43
N LYS A 74 14.26 -11.90 15.58
CA LYS A 74 15.15 -12.14 14.43
C LYS A 74 15.08 -11.00 13.42
N LEU A 75 13.88 -10.53 13.09
CA LEU A 75 13.69 -9.36 12.22
C LEU A 75 14.31 -8.11 12.84
N LEU A 76 14.11 -7.87 14.13
CA LEU A 76 14.69 -6.72 14.84
C LEU A 76 16.20 -6.78 14.83
N LYS A 77 16.78 -7.95 15.07
CA LYS A 77 18.23 -8.15 14.97
C LYS A 77 18.75 -7.82 13.57
N GLN A 78 18.04 -8.24 12.53
CA GLN A 78 18.39 -7.90 11.14
C GLN A 78 18.29 -6.39 10.90
N GLU A 79 17.21 -5.74 11.30
CA GLU A 79 17.05 -4.28 11.17
C GLU A 79 18.12 -3.50 11.93
N THR A 80 18.49 -3.93 13.14
CA THR A 80 19.59 -3.29 13.88
C THR A 80 20.93 -3.46 13.17
N LYS A 81 21.16 -4.62 12.54
CA LYS A 81 22.38 -4.86 11.76
C LYS A 81 22.40 -4.00 10.51
N ASP A 82 21.27 -3.91 9.81
CA ASP A 82 21.13 -3.10 8.61
C ASP A 82 21.38 -1.63 8.98
N HIS A 83 20.72 -1.12 10.02
CA HIS A 83 20.89 0.25 10.50
C HIS A 83 22.33 0.61 10.85
N LEU A 84 23.10 -0.32 11.43
CA LEU A 84 24.52 -0.13 11.73
C LEU A 84 25.41 -0.15 10.48
N THR A 85 25.03 -0.92 9.45
CA THR A 85 25.80 -1.02 8.20
C THR A 85 25.54 0.19 7.30
N GLY A 86 24.31 0.73 7.34
CA GLY A 86 23.87 1.93 6.64
C GLY A 86 22.43 1.78 6.10
N PRO A 87 21.92 2.75 5.32
CA PRO A 87 20.59 2.65 4.73
C PRO A 87 20.44 1.35 3.93
N GLU A 88 19.40 0.58 4.27
CA GLU A 88 19.09 -0.73 3.67
C GLU A 88 20.23 -1.77 3.71
N GLY A 89 21.16 -1.63 4.65
CA GLY A 89 22.26 -2.58 4.86
C GLY A 89 23.45 -2.39 3.91
N ARG A 90 23.53 -1.25 3.22
CA ARG A 90 24.67 -0.87 2.36
C ARG A 90 25.53 0.22 3.01
N PRO A 91 26.85 0.24 2.76
CA PRO A 91 27.70 1.32 3.24
C PRO A 91 27.28 2.66 2.61
N LEU A 92 27.33 3.74 3.39
CA LEU A 92 26.88 5.07 2.98
C LEU A 92 27.52 5.56 1.67
N ASN A 93 28.82 5.30 1.47
CA ASN A 93 29.51 5.73 0.26
C ASN A 93 28.94 5.09 -1.01
N GLU A 94 28.58 3.80 -0.95
CA GLU A 94 27.98 3.09 -2.08
C GLU A 94 26.58 3.64 -2.34
N TYR A 95 25.79 3.82 -1.28
CA TYR A 95 24.43 4.37 -1.37
C TYR A 95 24.39 5.76 -2.01
N LEU A 96 25.33 6.65 -1.66
CA LEU A 96 25.39 8.02 -2.17
C LEU A 96 25.91 8.08 -3.62
N LEU A 97 26.77 7.15 -4.03
CA LEU A 97 27.33 7.11 -5.38
C LEU A 97 26.47 6.32 -6.37
N GLU A 98 25.47 5.59 -5.90
CA GLU A 98 24.60 4.75 -6.72
C GLU A 98 23.76 5.61 -7.68
N GLN A 99 24.10 5.53 -8.98
CA GLN A 99 23.35 6.22 -10.02
C GLN A 99 22.16 5.39 -10.52
N THR A 100 22.26 4.07 -10.45
CA THR A 100 21.25 3.15 -10.95
C THR A 100 21.03 2.03 -9.96
N ARG A 101 19.78 1.74 -9.66
CA ARG A 101 19.42 0.70 -8.71
C ARG A 101 18.27 -0.14 -9.22
N VAL A 102 18.38 -1.46 -9.11
CA VAL A 102 17.25 -2.35 -9.40
C VAL A 102 16.51 -2.65 -8.09
N VAL A 103 15.20 -2.35 -8.06
CA VAL A 103 14.36 -2.51 -6.85
C VAL A 103 13.62 -3.83 -6.88
N TRP A 104 13.02 -4.19 -8.02
CA TRP A 104 12.31 -5.44 -8.21
C TRP A 104 12.83 -6.21 -9.42
N ILE A 105 13.07 -7.51 -9.21
CA ILE A 105 13.46 -8.46 -10.23
C ILE A 105 12.55 -9.68 -10.08
N PHE A 106 12.09 -10.23 -11.20
CA PHE A 106 11.09 -11.29 -11.23
C PHE A 106 11.69 -12.65 -11.60
N ARG A 107 12.71 -13.12 -10.88
CA ARG A 107 13.33 -14.43 -11.13
C ARG A 107 12.64 -15.57 -10.38
N THR A 108 12.25 -15.35 -9.12
CA THR A 108 11.74 -16.42 -8.24
C THR A 108 10.24 -16.30 -8.02
N GLN A 109 9.55 -17.42 -7.76
CA GLN A 109 8.12 -17.41 -7.42
C GLN A 109 7.84 -16.61 -6.14
N GLU A 110 8.83 -16.53 -5.24
CA GLU A 110 8.78 -15.68 -4.05
C GLU A 110 8.70 -14.19 -4.40
N ASP A 111 9.35 -13.77 -5.49
CA ASP A 111 9.29 -12.39 -5.97
C ASP A 111 7.89 -12.05 -6.49
N LEU A 112 7.23 -12.99 -7.18
CA LEU A 112 5.82 -12.81 -7.57
C LEU A 112 4.89 -12.72 -6.36
N LYS A 113 5.17 -13.48 -5.30
CA LYS A 113 4.42 -13.36 -4.04
C LYS A 113 4.63 -12.00 -3.38
N LYS A 114 5.58 -11.16 -3.78
CA LYS A 114 5.64 -9.77 -3.29
C LYS A 114 4.58 -8.88 -3.92
N TRP A 115 3.82 -9.37 -4.90
CA TRP A 115 2.79 -8.62 -5.60
C TRP A 115 1.40 -9.17 -5.29
N VAL A 116 0.42 -8.29 -5.31
CA VAL A 116 -1.01 -8.56 -5.13
C VAL A 116 -1.71 -8.10 -6.38
N ILE A 117 -2.56 -8.97 -6.91
CA ILE A 117 -3.42 -8.67 -8.03
C ILE A 117 -4.78 -8.27 -7.47
N SER A 118 -5.43 -7.31 -8.10
CA SER A 118 -6.77 -6.85 -7.78
C SER A 118 -7.52 -6.58 -9.09
N SER A 119 -8.80 -6.94 -9.16
CA SER A 119 -9.64 -6.65 -10.31
C SER A 119 -11.02 -6.18 -9.88
N ASP A 120 -11.78 -5.70 -10.86
CA ASP A 120 -13.18 -5.34 -10.71
C ASP A 120 -14.07 -6.46 -10.13
N VAL A 121 -13.61 -7.72 -10.13
CA VAL A 121 -14.29 -8.85 -9.48
C VAL A 121 -14.53 -8.56 -8.00
N GLU A 122 -13.68 -7.79 -7.31
CA GLU A 122 -13.93 -7.37 -5.93
C GLU A 122 -15.21 -6.51 -5.82
N ILE A 123 -15.50 -5.72 -6.84
CA ILE A 123 -16.67 -4.83 -6.94
C ILE A 123 -17.89 -5.55 -7.55
N GLY A 124 -17.66 -6.69 -8.23
CA GLY A 124 -18.70 -7.47 -8.91
C GLY A 124 -18.57 -7.47 -10.44
N GLY A 125 -17.53 -6.85 -10.98
CA GLY A 125 -17.20 -6.87 -12.40
C GLY A 125 -16.74 -8.24 -12.90
N LYS A 126 -16.41 -8.29 -14.19
CA LYS A 126 -16.13 -9.53 -14.93
C LYS A 126 -14.71 -9.57 -15.51
N SER A 127 -13.82 -8.69 -15.07
CA SER A 127 -12.45 -8.64 -15.55
C SER A 127 -11.60 -9.69 -14.84
N GLU A 128 -10.86 -10.45 -15.64
CA GLU A 128 -9.99 -11.51 -15.18
C GLU A 128 -8.53 -11.06 -15.29
N VAL A 129 -7.72 -11.41 -14.31
CA VAL A 129 -6.31 -11.02 -14.25
C VAL A 129 -5.49 -12.10 -13.56
N TYR A 130 -4.35 -12.41 -14.16
CA TYR A 130 -3.45 -13.47 -13.73
C TYR A 130 -2.02 -12.98 -13.75
N LEU A 131 -1.24 -13.39 -12.74
CA LEU A 131 0.19 -13.13 -12.65
C LEU A 131 0.90 -14.47 -12.65
N THR A 132 1.70 -14.69 -13.68
CA THR A 132 2.51 -15.90 -13.84
C THR A 132 3.96 -15.53 -14.11
N GLN A 133 4.86 -16.49 -13.95
CA GLN A 133 6.20 -16.35 -14.51
C GLN A 133 6.13 -16.67 -16.00
N SER A 134 6.88 -15.92 -16.81
CA SER A 134 7.00 -16.20 -18.24
C SER A 134 7.66 -17.57 -18.47
N ARG A 135 7.52 -18.11 -19.68
CA ARG A 135 8.03 -19.45 -20.08
C ARG A 135 9.53 -19.62 -19.83
N ASN A 136 10.27 -18.52 -19.81
CA ASN A 136 11.72 -18.51 -19.57
C ASN A 136 12.08 -18.42 -18.07
N ASN A 137 11.09 -18.39 -17.16
CA ASN A 137 11.23 -18.24 -15.70
C ASN A 137 12.05 -17.01 -15.25
N GLN A 138 12.12 -15.99 -16.08
CA GLN A 138 12.95 -14.81 -15.84
C GLN A 138 12.14 -13.54 -15.62
N THR A 139 10.90 -13.49 -16.09
CA THR A 139 10.09 -12.27 -16.13
C THR A 139 8.70 -12.53 -15.55
N ALA A 140 8.07 -11.46 -15.05
CA ALA A 140 6.68 -11.49 -14.63
C ALA A 140 5.78 -11.25 -15.83
N LEU A 141 4.81 -12.13 -16.03
CA LEU A 141 3.79 -12.05 -17.07
C LEU A 141 2.44 -11.75 -16.41
N LEU A 142 1.97 -10.52 -16.56
CA LEU A 142 0.64 -10.06 -16.18
C LEU A 142 -0.26 -10.13 -17.42
N TYR A 143 -1.31 -10.93 -17.37
CA TYR A 143 -2.24 -11.08 -18.48
C TYR A 143 -3.65 -11.32 -17.98
N GLY A 144 -4.63 -11.10 -18.84
CA GLY A 144 -6.02 -11.23 -18.47
C GLY A 144 -6.95 -10.71 -19.56
N THR A 145 -8.23 -10.60 -19.21
CA THR A 145 -9.26 -10.04 -20.08
C THR A 145 -9.97 -8.93 -19.33
N LEU A 146 -9.94 -7.72 -19.88
CA LEU A 146 -10.67 -6.58 -19.34
C LEU A 146 -12.11 -6.60 -19.83
N ASN A 147 -13.06 -6.43 -18.92
CA ASN A 147 -14.47 -6.28 -19.24
C ASN A 147 -15.07 -5.09 -18.47
N THR A 148 -15.59 -4.12 -19.22
CA THR A 148 -16.18 -2.85 -18.74
C THR A 148 -17.69 -2.98 -18.50
N GLU A 149 -18.26 -4.19 -18.61
CA GLU A 149 -19.65 -4.44 -18.26
C GLU A 149 -19.89 -4.14 -16.78
N VAL A 150 -20.79 -3.20 -16.53
CA VAL A 150 -21.14 -2.78 -15.17
C VAL A 150 -22.09 -3.80 -14.54
N PRO A 151 -21.85 -4.24 -13.30
CA PRO A 151 -22.76 -5.13 -12.57
C PRO A 151 -24.13 -4.47 -12.40
N ARG A 152 -25.21 -5.26 -12.46
CA ARG A 152 -26.60 -4.77 -12.33
C ARG A 152 -27.01 -4.57 -10.86
N ASP A 153 -26.14 -3.98 -10.07
CA ASP A 153 -26.37 -3.75 -8.63
C ASP A 153 -27.02 -2.39 -8.35
N GLY A 154 -27.11 -1.51 -9.35
CA GLY A 154 -27.74 -0.18 -9.24
C GLY A 154 -26.87 0.89 -8.57
N GLU A 155 -25.78 0.51 -7.90
CA GLU A 155 -24.87 1.43 -7.22
C GLU A 155 -23.52 1.63 -7.94
N THR A 156 -22.97 0.57 -8.51
CA THR A 156 -21.71 0.62 -9.25
C THR A 156 -21.94 1.32 -10.60
N GLN A 157 -21.24 2.43 -10.84
CA GLN A 157 -21.34 3.18 -12.09
C GLN A 157 -20.22 2.83 -13.09
N TYR A 158 -19.09 2.33 -12.60
CA TYR A 158 -17.89 2.05 -13.39
C TYR A 158 -17.32 0.69 -13.01
N SER A 159 -16.92 -0.09 -14.02
CA SER A 159 -16.22 -1.37 -13.90
C SER A 159 -15.16 -1.46 -15.01
N GLY A 160 -14.39 -2.56 -15.05
CA GLY A 160 -13.30 -2.71 -16.01
C GLY A 160 -11.99 -2.11 -15.53
N TYR A 161 -11.47 -2.62 -14.41
CA TYR A 161 -10.08 -2.37 -14.02
C TYR A 161 -9.38 -3.67 -13.65
N CYS A 162 -8.10 -3.73 -13.97
CA CYS A 162 -7.17 -4.76 -13.52
C CYS A 162 -5.93 -4.08 -12.96
N SER A 163 -5.50 -4.46 -11.78
CA SER A 163 -4.37 -3.85 -11.08
C SER A 163 -3.44 -4.90 -10.51
N MET A 164 -2.15 -4.59 -10.54
CA MET A 164 -1.10 -5.33 -9.88
C MET A 164 -0.32 -4.36 -9.01
N ARG A 165 -0.21 -4.64 -7.71
CA ARG A 165 0.43 -3.76 -6.72
C ARG A 165 1.44 -4.51 -5.89
N SER A 166 2.57 -3.88 -5.59
CA SER A 166 3.55 -4.44 -4.65
C SER A 166 2.96 -4.47 -3.24
N ARG A 167 3.32 -5.49 -2.46
CA ARG A 167 3.00 -5.54 -1.04
C ARG A 167 3.84 -4.48 -0.32
N PRO A 168 3.24 -3.74 0.64
CA PRO A 168 4.00 -2.81 1.45
C PRO A 168 5.02 -3.58 2.27
N LEU A 169 6.19 -2.97 2.48
CA LEU A 169 7.20 -3.56 3.34
C LEU A 169 6.76 -3.44 4.80
N VAL A 170 6.93 -4.52 5.53
CA VAL A 170 6.63 -4.59 6.96
C VAL A 170 7.90 -5.01 7.68
N GLY A 171 8.34 -4.17 8.60
CA GLY A 171 9.47 -4.41 9.48
C GLY A 171 9.08 -5.13 10.76
N SER A 172 9.97 -5.09 11.75
CA SER A 172 9.74 -5.70 13.06
C SER A 172 8.47 -5.16 13.73
N PHE A 173 7.78 -6.04 14.43
CA PHE A 173 6.54 -5.78 15.15
C PHE A 173 5.41 -5.19 14.30
N GLY A 174 5.40 -5.46 12.99
CA GLY A 174 4.37 -4.94 12.10
C GLY A 174 4.55 -3.46 11.75
N LYS A 175 5.72 -2.87 12.00
CA LYS A 175 6.01 -1.49 11.64
C LYS A 175 6.03 -1.35 10.13
N LYS A 176 5.30 -0.37 9.57
CA LYS A 176 5.40 -0.04 8.15
C LYS A 176 6.83 0.42 7.83
N LYS A 177 7.42 -0.16 6.77
CA LYS A 177 8.71 0.24 6.23
C LYS A 177 8.49 0.87 4.85
N TYR A 178 9.28 1.88 4.54
CA TYR A 178 9.20 2.62 3.30
C TYR A 178 10.50 2.47 2.50
N PHE A 179 10.38 2.70 1.20
CA PHE A 179 11.51 2.87 0.32
C PHE A 179 11.91 4.35 0.30
N ASP A 180 13.22 4.58 0.43
CA ASP A 180 13.82 5.89 0.24
C ASP A 180 14.44 5.96 -1.16
N TRP A 181 13.81 6.75 -2.04
CA TRP A 181 14.22 7.00 -3.42
C TRP A 181 14.77 8.42 -3.61
N SER A 182 15.07 9.14 -2.53
CA SER A 182 15.54 10.53 -2.58
C SER A 182 16.79 10.75 -3.44
N ASN A 183 17.64 9.73 -3.60
CA ASN A 183 18.84 9.80 -4.44
C ASN A 183 18.57 9.67 -5.95
N PHE A 184 17.33 9.34 -6.35
CA PHE A 184 16.98 9.02 -7.74
C PHE A 184 15.90 9.96 -8.28
N ASN A 185 16.02 10.30 -9.57
CA ASN A 185 15.12 11.26 -10.22
C ASN A 185 14.10 10.57 -11.14
N CYS A 186 14.42 9.37 -11.62
CA CYS A 186 13.63 8.65 -12.61
C CYS A 186 13.36 7.21 -12.19
N LEU A 187 12.14 6.76 -12.45
CA LEU A 187 11.78 5.35 -12.49
C LEU A 187 12.21 4.76 -13.84
N TYR A 188 12.81 3.58 -13.80
CA TYR A 188 13.29 2.86 -14.98
C TYR A 188 12.66 1.48 -15.06
N LEU A 189 12.04 1.18 -16.18
CA LEU A 189 11.24 -0.02 -16.38
C LEU A 189 11.69 -0.71 -17.66
N ARG A 190 11.93 -2.01 -17.59
CA ARG A 190 12.09 -2.85 -18.78
C ARG A 190 10.86 -3.72 -18.94
N VAL A 191 10.03 -3.38 -19.92
CA VAL A 191 8.71 -3.97 -20.13
C VAL A 191 8.51 -4.38 -21.57
N ARG A 192 7.59 -5.32 -21.78
CA ARG A 192 7.07 -5.69 -23.10
C ARG A 192 5.55 -5.70 -23.00
N GLY A 193 4.91 -4.77 -23.70
CA GLY A 193 3.46 -4.58 -23.66
C GLY A 193 2.75 -4.92 -24.95
N ASP A 194 1.44 -4.91 -24.86
CA ASP A 194 0.45 -5.22 -25.90
C ASP A 194 0.03 -4.00 -26.75
N GLY A 195 0.52 -2.79 -26.42
CA GLY A 195 0.13 -1.55 -27.09
C GLY A 195 -0.93 -0.75 -26.32
N ARG A 196 -1.40 -1.26 -25.17
CA ARG A 196 -2.37 -0.56 -24.34
C ARG A 196 -1.72 0.49 -23.43
N PRO A 197 -2.46 1.54 -23.05
CA PRO A 197 -2.01 2.50 -22.05
C PRO A 197 -2.17 1.91 -20.65
N TRP A 198 -1.08 1.89 -19.90
CA TRP A 198 -1.05 1.44 -18.51
C TRP A 198 -0.82 2.62 -17.58
N MET A 199 -1.43 2.59 -16.41
CA MET A 199 -1.21 3.57 -15.36
C MET A 199 -0.24 3.00 -14.33
N ILE A 200 0.86 3.70 -14.08
CA ILE A 200 1.79 3.41 -12.99
C ILE A 200 1.34 4.23 -11.79
N ASN A 201 1.14 3.55 -10.68
CA ASN A 201 0.66 4.10 -9.43
C ASN A 201 1.73 3.96 -8.35
N ILE A 202 2.14 5.07 -7.75
CA ILE A 202 3.02 5.08 -6.58
C ILE A 202 2.19 5.58 -5.41
N TYR A 203 2.13 4.75 -4.37
CA TYR A 203 1.48 5.08 -3.11
C TYR A 203 2.54 5.48 -2.08
N THR A 204 2.41 6.69 -1.55
CA THR A 204 3.19 7.21 -0.43
C THR A 204 2.30 7.26 0.80
N ASP A 205 2.81 6.89 1.98
CA ASP A 205 2.00 6.98 3.19
C ASP A 205 1.89 8.46 3.62
N PRO A 206 0.69 9.06 3.61
CA PRO A 206 0.51 10.44 3.96
C PRO A 206 0.70 10.65 5.47
N TYR A 207 1.06 11.87 5.88
CA TYR A 207 1.09 12.20 7.31
C TYR A 207 -0.33 12.25 7.92
N PHE A 208 -1.31 12.75 7.16
CA PHE A 208 -2.67 12.90 7.62
C PHE A 208 -3.58 11.78 7.13
N SER A 209 -4.44 11.28 8.02
CA SER A 209 -5.37 10.18 7.75
C SER A 209 -6.36 10.44 6.61
N HIS A 210 -6.70 11.71 6.34
CA HIS A 210 -7.65 12.07 5.27
C HIS A 210 -7.07 11.86 3.86
N HIS A 211 -5.75 11.86 3.72
CA HIS A 211 -5.02 11.69 2.46
C HIS A 211 -4.69 10.21 2.16
N LYS A 212 -5.26 9.27 2.91
CA LYS A 212 -4.93 7.83 2.81
C LYS A 212 -5.21 7.23 1.43
N ASP A 213 -6.08 7.84 0.64
CA ASP A 213 -6.46 7.37 -0.69
C ASP A 213 -5.73 8.15 -1.82
N ASP A 214 -4.64 8.85 -1.48
CA ASP A 214 -3.84 9.63 -2.41
C ASP A 214 -2.79 8.74 -3.10
N LEU A 215 -2.77 8.80 -4.43
CA LEU A 215 -1.87 8.04 -5.29
C LEU A 215 -1.26 8.97 -6.33
N TYR A 216 0.04 8.83 -6.55
CA TYR A 216 0.74 9.46 -7.65
C TYR A 216 0.67 8.56 -8.87
N SER A 217 0.13 9.10 -9.95
CA SER A 217 -0.20 8.34 -11.15
C SER A 217 0.57 8.88 -12.34
N TYR A 218 0.96 7.99 -13.25
CA TYR A 218 1.54 8.34 -14.55
C TYR A 218 1.05 7.37 -15.61
N PHE A 219 0.76 7.86 -16.82
CA PHE A 219 0.35 7.04 -17.95
C PHE A 219 1.57 6.61 -18.77
N MET A 220 1.87 5.32 -18.79
CA MET A 220 2.83 4.73 -19.70
C MET A 220 2.13 4.16 -20.94
N PHE A 221 2.68 4.43 -22.10
CA PHE A 221 2.19 3.89 -23.38
C PHE A 221 3.19 2.85 -23.87
N THR A 222 2.73 1.63 -24.08
CA THR A 222 3.56 0.57 -24.64
C THR A 222 3.46 0.61 -26.16
N ARG A 223 4.55 0.34 -26.88
CA ARG A 223 4.52 0.35 -28.36
C ARG A 223 3.72 -0.79 -28.99
N GLY A 224 3.49 -1.86 -28.22
CA GLY A 224 2.92 -3.10 -28.73
C GLY A 224 3.93 -3.92 -29.54
N GLY A 225 3.87 -5.24 -29.41
CA GLY A 225 4.67 -6.17 -30.21
C GLY A 225 5.64 -7.05 -29.41
N PRO A 226 6.49 -7.81 -30.10
CA PRO A 226 7.30 -8.86 -29.47
C PRO A 226 8.56 -8.33 -28.75
N TYR A 227 8.89 -7.05 -28.91
CA TYR A 227 10.16 -6.46 -28.48
C TYR A 227 10.10 -5.90 -27.07
N TRP A 228 11.24 -5.95 -26.39
CA TRP A 228 11.42 -5.30 -25.09
C TRP A 228 11.63 -3.80 -25.27
N GLU A 229 11.07 -3.05 -24.34
CA GLU A 229 11.11 -1.60 -24.29
C GLU A 229 11.63 -1.15 -22.92
N ASP A 230 12.60 -0.24 -22.95
CA ASP A 230 13.11 0.43 -21.77
C ASP A 230 12.43 1.80 -21.65
N ILE A 231 11.62 1.96 -20.60
CA ILE A 231 10.85 3.18 -20.33
C ILE A 231 11.50 3.89 -19.13
N LYS A 232 11.82 5.17 -19.33
CA LYS A 232 12.34 6.07 -18.29
C LYS A 232 11.31 7.14 -17.98
N ILE A 233 10.91 7.23 -16.71
CA ILE A 233 9.82 8.10 -16.27
C ILE A 233 10.35 8.98 -15.13
N PRO A 234 10.51 10.29 -15.34
CA PRO A 234 10.86 11.21 -14.27
C PRO A 234 9.79 11.30 -13.19
N PHE A 235 10.19 11.37 -11.93
CA PHE A 235 9.27 11.54 -10.81
C PHE A 235 8.53 12.89 -10.85
N SER A 236 9.10 13.91 -11.49
CA SER A 236 8.48 15.23 -11.70
C SER A 236 7.18 15.19 -12.49
N LYS A 237 6.97 14.14 -13.31
CA LYS A 237 5.82 13.98 -14.20
C LYS A 237 4.67 13.20 -13.60
N PHE A 238 4.78 12.73 -12.36
CA PHE A 238 3.67 12.05 -11.70
C PHE A 238 2.68 13.09 -11.16
N PHE A 239 1.39 12.87 -11.44
CA PHE A 239 0.32 13.71 -10.90
C PHE A 239 -0.38 13.03 -9.74
N LEU A 240 -0.83 13.83 -8.79
CA LEU A 240 -1.62 13.40 -7.65
C LEU A 240 -3.06 13.12 -8.06
N SER A 241 -3.55 11.96 -7.65
CA SER A 241 -4.93 11.53 -7.79
C SER A 241 -5.44 11.00 -6.45
N SER A 242 -6.62 11.43 -6.03
CA SER A 242 -7.28 10.95 -4.81
C SER A 242 -8.61 10.31 -5.19
N ARG A 243 -8.83 9.06 -4.78
CA ARG A 243 -10.08 8.30 -5.05
C ARG A 243 -10.49 8.32 -6.54
N GLY A 244 -9.52 8.23 -7.44
CA GLY A 244 -9.74 8.24 -8.89
C GLY A 244 -10.04 9.62 -9.48
N ARG A 245 -9.94 10.71 -8.70
CA ARG A 245 -10.02 12.09 -9.21
C ARG A 245 -8.66 12.76 -9.14
N ILE A 246 -8.25 13.36 -10.25
CA ILE A 246 -7.06 14.23 -10.29
C ILE A 246 -7.33 15.42 -9.37
N GLN A 247 -6.36 15.75 -8.52
CA GLN A 247 -6.47 16.90 -7.62
C GLN A 247 -5.98 18.17 -8.32
N ASP A 248 -6.59 19.31 -8.03
CA ASP A 248 -6.12 20.58 -8.58
C ASP A 248 -4.83 21.05 -7.89
N ASN A 249 -4.75 20.85 -6.58
CA ASN A 249 -3.54 21.13 -5.81
C ASN A 249 -2.53 20.00 -5.97
N GLN A 250 -1.59 20.21 -6.88
CA GLN A 250 -0.54 19.26 -7.25
C GLN A 250 0.72 19.54 -6.44
N HIS A 251 1.34 18.48 -5.91
CA HIS A 251 2.60 18.56 -5.16
C HIS A 251 3.58 17.46 -5.58
N PRO A 252 4.90 17.67 -5.41
CA PRO A 252 5.89 16.65 -5.77
C PRO A 252 5.76 15.41 -4.88
N ILE A 253 6.18 14.27 -5.43
CA ILE A 253 6.16 13.00 -4.73
C ILE A 253 7.16 12.98 -3.57
N TRP A 254 6.75 12.37 -2.45
CA TRP A 254 7.63 12.14 -1.31
C TRP A 254 8.47 10.88 -1.53
N LEU A 255 9.65 11.09 -2.09
CA LEU A 255 10.59 10.02 -2.44
C LEU A 255 11.12 9.27 -1.21
N ASP A 256 11.10 9.88 -0.02
CA ASP A 256 11.56 9.29 1.25
C ASP A 256 10.59 8.24 1.83
N LYS A 257 9.31 8.29 1.44
CA LYS A 257 8.21 7.54 2.08
C LYS A 257 7.36 6.76 1.09
N ILE A 258 8.02 6.12 0.13
CA ILE A 258 7.32 5.30 -0.85
C ILE A 258 6.96 3.95 -0.24
N SER A 259 5.69 3.58 -0.33
CA SER A 259 5.19 2.36 0.30
C SER A 259 4.96 1.26 -0.73
N THR A 260 4.21 1.56 -1.80
CA THR A 260 3.92 0.56 -2.85
C THR A 260 3.97 1.17 -4.24
N LEU A 261 4.34 0.34 -5.20
CA LEU A 261 4.24 0.63 -6.63
C LEU A 261 3.25 -0.33 -7.27
N GLY A 262 2.47 0.12 -8.23
CA GLY A 262 1.52 -0.71 -8.94
C GLY A 262 1.33 -0.31 -10.40
N PHE A 263 0.79 -1.24 -11.16
CA PHE A 263 0.37 -1.07 -12.54
C PHE A 263 -1.13 -1.31 -12.60
N THR A 264 -1.87 -0.39 -13.19
CA THR A 264 -3.32 -0.49 -13.35
C THR A 264 -3.68 -0.28 -14.81
N LEU A 265 -4.48 -1.19 -15.34
CA LEU A 265 -5.13 -1.06 -16.63
C LEU A 265 -6.58 -0.61 -16.40
N GLY A 266 -6.99 0.43 -17.12
CA GLY A 266 -8.32 1.04 -17.00
C GLY A 266 -8.67 1.86 -18.24
N ASP A 267 -8.36 1.32 -19.43
CA ASP A 267 -8.55 1.98 -20.73
C ASP A 267 -10.00 1.94 -21.24
N LYS A 268 -10.91 1.27 -20.52
CA LYS A 268 -12.31 1.01 -20.91
C LYS A 268 -12.45 0.28 -22.24
N VAL A 269 -11.40 -0.37 -22.71
CA VAL A 269 -11.41 -1.17 -23.94
C VAL A 269 -11.48 -2.64 -23.57
N ASN A 270 -12.61 -3.27 -23.88
CA ASN A 270 -12.78 -4.70 -23.63
C ASN A 270 -11.78 -5.51 -24.45
N GLY A 271 -11.25 -6.57 -23.86
CA GLY A 271 -10.38 -7.50 -24.57
C GLY A 271 -9.21 -8.02 -23.75
N PRO A 272 -8.43 -8.93 -24.35
CA PRO A 272 -7.24 -9.47 -23.71
C PRO A 272 -6.18 -8.39 -23.58
N PHE A 273 -5.41 -8.45 -22.50
CA PHE A 273 -4.23 -7.63 -22.30
C PHE A 273 -3.06 -8.46 -21.83
N GLN A 274 -1.86 -7.98 -22.12
CA GLN A 274 -0.61 -8.62 -21.72
C GLN A 274 0.47 -7.58 -21.44
N LEU A 275 1.08 -7.66 -20.26
CA LEU A 275 2.23 -6.89 -19.85
C LEU A 275 3.26 -7.80 -19.24
N GLU A 276 4.43 -7.87 -19.87
CA GLU A 276 5.60 -8.56 -19.33
C GLU A 276 6.58 -7.56 -18.74
N ILE A 277 7.10 -7.87 -17.56
CA ILE A 277 8.03 -7.03 -16.81
C ILE A 277 9.27 -7.85 -16.49
N ASP A 278 10.44 -7.38 -16.92
CA ASP A 278 11.72 -8.02 -16.58
C ASP A 278 12.23 -7.51 -15.23
N PHE A 279 12.35 -6.18 -15.10
CA PHE A 279 12.72 -5.55 -13.84
C PHE A 279 12.18 -4.11 -13.73
N ILE A 280 12.19 -3.64 -12.50
CA ILE A 280 11.85 -2.27 -12.12
C ILE A 280 13.04 -1.72 -11.35
N GLY A 281 13.56 -0.59 -11.80
CA GLY A 281 14.70 0.09 -11.22
C GLY A 281 14.50 1.60 -11.12
N LEU A 282 15.54 2.25 -10.62
CA LEU A 282 15.65 3.66 -10.38
C LEU A 282 16.93 4.15 -11.04
N ILE A 283 16.87 5.34 -11.61
CA ILE A 283 18.01 5.99 -12.24
C ILE A 283 18.06 7.44 -11.77
N ASN A 284 19.25 7.89 -11.40
CA ASN A 284 19.56 9.28 -11.21
C ASN A 284 20.05 9.86 -12.55
N ASP A 285 19.16 10.58 -13.23
CA ASP A 285 19.50 11.27 -14.46
C ASP A 285 19.95 12.70 -14.16
N ARG A 286 21.23 12.98 -14.45
CA ARG A 286 21.80 14.32 -14.30
C ARG A 286 21.30 15.31 -15.36
N ALA A 287 20.81 14.82 -16.49
CA ALA A 287 20.25 15.69 -17.53
C ALA A 287 18.84 16.19 -17.17
N HIS A 288 18.15 15.50 -16.26
CA HIS A 288 16.80 15.86 -15.84
C HIS A 288 16.86 16.77 -14.61
N THR A 289 16.60 18.06 -14.81
CA THR A 289 16.64 19.08 -13.75
C THR A 289 15.27 19.56 -13.30
N GLU A 290 14.20 19.09 -13.93
CA GLU A 290 12.84 19.50 -13.59
C GLU A 290 12.41 18.86 -12.26
N GLU A 291 12.09 19.70 -11.27
CA GLU A 291 11.61 19.24 -9.96
C GLU A 291 10.12 18.89 -10.00
N PHE A 292 9.32 19.67 -10.74
CA PHE A 292 7.88 19.51 -10.80
C PHE A 292 7.29 20.05 -12.11
N ALA A 293 6.53 19.22 -12.82
CA ALA A 293 6.01 19.57 -14.15
C ALA A 293 4.70 20.38 -14.13
N TYR A 294 3.98 20.40 -13.00
CA TYR A 294 2.64 20.97 -12.91
C TYR A 294 2.65 22.39 -12.32
N GLU A 295 1.78 23.23 -12.86
CA GLU A 295 1.62 24.61 -12.40
C GLU A 295 1.07 24.65 -10.97
N LYS A 296 1.64 25.53 -10.14
CA LYS A 296 1.11 25.86 -8.83
C LYS A 296 0.38 27.20 -8.96
N TYR A 297 -0.90 27.20 -8.66
CA TYR A 297 -1.68 28.43 -8.59
C TYR A 297 -1.46 29.07 -7.21
N ASP A 298 -0.97 30.30 -7.19
CA ASP A 298 -0.99 31.09 -5.97
C ASP A 298 -2.44 31.50 -5.69
N LEU A 299 -3.02 30.92 -4.64
CA LEU A 299 -4.30 31.40 -4.13
C LEU A 299 -4.05 32.78 -3.53
N ASN A 300 -4.60 33.83 -4.14
CA ASN A 300 -4.60 35.17 -3.56
C ASN A 300 -5.30 35.11 -2.19
N THR A 301 -4.51 35.06 -1.12
CA THR A 301 -4.96 35.06 0.28
C THR A 301 -5.13 36.46 0.83
#